data_AF-A0A957GUR2-F1
#
_entry.id   AF-A0A957GUR2-F1
#
_cell.length_a   1.000
_cell.length_b   1.000
_cell.length_c   1.000
_cell.angle_alpha   90.00
_cell.angle_beta   90.00
_cell.angle_gamma   90.00
#
_symmetry.space_group_name_H-M   'P 1'
#
loop_
_entity.id
_entity.type
_entity.pdbx_description
1 polymer ?
#
loop_
_entity_poly.entity_id
_entity_poly.type
_entity_poly.pdbx_seq_one_letter_code
_entity_poly.pdbx_strand_id
1 'polypeptide(L)'
;MVVVNWNMEWATATSPRGKVLREHIWEQKPDVVCLTEGYTDFFPSDGHVVTASSEYGYMGDDKRRKVLLWSRERWQDVCWDEGVENGRYLRATTPTP
;
A
#
# COMPACT_ATOMS: atom_id res chain seq x y z
N MET A 1 -18.34 -3.81 1.26
CA MET A 1 -17.11 -3.05 0.97
C MET A 1 -16.70 -2.05 2.06
N VAL A 2 -15.56 -2.28 2.72
CA VAL A 2 -14.84 -1.34 3.61
C VAL A 2 -13.52 -0.92 2.96
N VAL A 3 -13.25 0.38 2.91
CA VAL A 3 -12.02 0.96 2.34
C VAL A 3 -11.29 1.77 3.40
N VAL A 4 -10.00 1.49 3.58
CA VAL A 4 -9.12 2.29 4.44
C VAL A 4 -8.15 3.06 3.56
N ASN A 5 -8.05 4.37 3.79
CA ASN A 5 -7.05 5.23 3.17
C ASN A 5 -6.24 5.93 4.26
N TRP A 6 -4.93 5.73 4.28
CA TRP A 6 -4.09 6.21 5.38
C TRP A 6 -2.71 6.67 4.91
N ASN A 7 -2.24 7.82 5.41
CA ASN A 7 -0.85 8.24 5.26
C ASN A 7 -0.03 7.71 6.44
N MET A 8 0.94 6.85 6.15
CA MET A 8 1.74 6.16 7.15
C MET A 8 2.86 7.05 7.72
N GLU A 9 3.14 8.19 7.10
CA GLU A 9 4.26 9.08 7.42
C GLU A 9 5.58 8.31 7.62
N TRP A 10 5.81 7.27 6.81
CA TRP A 10 6.96 6.38 6.90
C TRP A 10 7.06 5.56 8.20
N ALA A 11 5.94 5.31 8.89
CA ALA A 11 5.90 4.32 9.97
C ALA A 11 6.20 2.91 9.42
N THR A 12 7.25 2.27 9.93
CA THR A 12 7.60 0.90 9.56
C THR A 12 6.72 -0.11 10.29
N ALA A 13 6.56 -1.30 9.72
CA ALA A 13 5.86 -2.44 10.32
C ALA A 13 6.29 -2.77 11.76
N THR A 14 7.55 -2.48 12.12
CA THR A 14 8.15 -2.82 13.42
C THR A 14 8.18 -1.66 14.40
N SER A 15 7.99 -0.42 13.94
CA SER A 15 7.94 0.77 14.80
C SER A 15 6.74 0.74 15.75
N PRO A 16 6.82 1.35 16.95
CA PRO A 16 5.67 1.44 17.87
C PRO A 16 4.43 2.06 17.22
N ARG A 17 4.62 3.14 16.44
CA ARG A 17 3.55 3.78 15.67
C ARG A 17 2.98 2.84 14.61
N GLY A 18 3.82 2.13 13.87
CA GLY A 18 3.37 1.20 12.84
C GLY A 18 2.57 0.01 13.40
N LYS A 19 2.90 -0.47 14.60
CA LYS A 19 2.11 -1.51 15.28
C LYS A 19 0.69 -1.04 15.60
N VAL A 20 0.56 0.14 16.20
CA VAL A 20 -0.77 0.74 16.50
C VAL A 20 -1.56 1.01 15.22
N LEU A 21 -0.92 1.54 14.18
CA LEU A 21 -1.58 1.76 12.88
C LEU A 21 -2.05 0.44 12.27
N ARG A 22 -1.23 -0.62 12.36
CA ARG A 22 -1.58 -1.94 11.85
C ARG A 22 -2.81 -2.50 12.57
N GLU A 23 -2.84 -2.42 13.90
CA GLU A 23 -4.00 -2.83 14.71
C GLU A 23 -5.26 -2.08 14.25
N HIS A 24 -5.22 -0.74 14.23
CA HIS A 24 -6.38 0.06 13.83
C HIS A 24 -6.86 -0.20 12.41
N ILE A 25 -5.95 -0.36 11.45
CA ILE A 25 -6.30 -0.62 10.04
C ILE A 25 -6.99 -1.99 9.91
N TRP A 26 -6.45 -3.05 10.52
CA TRP A 26 -6.98 -4.40 10.32
C TRP A 26 -8.18 -4.72 11.22
N GLU A 27 -8.36 -4.02 12.34
CA GLU A 27 -9.60 -4.06 13.14
C GLU A 27 -10.83 -3.64 12.31
N GLN A 28 -10.66 -2.78 11.30
CA GLN A 28 -11.76 -2.39 10.40
C GLN A 28 -12.17 -3.51 9.43
N LYS A 29 -11.41 -4.60 9.34
CA LYS A 29 -11.61 -5.69 8.37
C LYS A 29 -11.74 -5.19 6.92
N PRO A 30 -10.78 -4.38 6.42
CA PRO A 30 -10.90 -3.75 5.11
C PRO A 30 -10.91 -4.76 3.97
N ASP A 31 -11.63 -4.43 2.89
CA ASP A 31 -11.58 -5.13 1.61
C ASP A 31 -10.51 -4.52 0.68
N VAL A 32 -10.25 -3.22 0.86
CA VAL A 32 -9.22 -2.44 0.16
C VAL A 32 -8.52 -1.50 1.13
N VAL A 33 -7.19 -1.41 1.02
CA VAL A 33 -6.36 -0.44 1.74
C VAL A 33 -5.52 0.36 0.75
N CYS A 34 -5.58 1.68 0.83
CA CYS A 34 -4.69 2.61 0.17
C CYS A 34 -3.75 3.21 1.21
N LEU A 35 -2.46 2.92 1.09
CA LEU A 35 -1.43 3.55 1.93
C LEU A 35 -0.62 4.54 1.13
N THR A 36 -0.40 5.71 1.71
CA THR A 36 0.61 6.65 1.25
C THR A 36 1.78 6.70 2.21
N GLU A 37 2.97 6.95 1.68
CA GLU A 37 4.21 7.03 2.45
C GLU A 37 4.51 5.77 3.30
N GLY A 38 4.26 4.59 2.73
CA GLY A 38 4.31 3.31 3.42
C GLY A 38 5.44 2.38 2.97
N TYR A 39 5.37 1.14 3.47
CA TYR A 39 6.31 0.06 3.18
C TYR A 39 5.57 -1.20 2.72
N THR A 40 6.14 -1.94 1.77
CA THR A 40 5.50 -3.16 1.21
C THR A 40 5.31 -4.28 2.23
N ASP A 41 6.11 -4.32 3.29
CA ASP A 41 6.00 -5.29 4.39
C ASP A 41 5.06 -4.85 5.52
N PHE A 42 4.32 -3.75 5.32
CA PHE A 42 3.30 -3.32 6.26
C PHE A 42 2.05 -4.23 6.25
N PHE A 43 1.72 -4.79 5.08
CA PHE A 43 0.51 -5.59 4.85
C PHE A 43 0.64 -7.04 5.36
N PRO A 44 -0.48 -7.70 5.69
CA PRO A 44 -0.51 -9.12 5.97
C PRO A 44 -0.28 -9.93 4.68
N SER A 45 0.08 -11.21 4.83
CA SER A 45 0.42 -12.09 3.71
C SER A 45 -0.80 -12.67 2.97
N ASP A 46 -2.02 -12.45 3.46
CA ASP A 46 -3.28 -13.02 2.96
C ASP A 46 -4.01 -12.11 1.95
N GLY A 47 -3.27 -11.27 1.21
CA GLY A 47 -3.83 -10.43 0.16
C GLY A 47 -2.82 -10.04 -0.90
N HIS A 48 -3.24 -9.12 -1.77
CA HIS A 48 -2.52 -8.71 -2.96
C HIS A 48 -2.11 -7.25 -2.86
N VAL A 49 -0.81 -6.98 -3.02
CA VAL A 49 -0.24 -5.63 -3.00
C VAL A 49 0.19 -5.22 -4.41
N VAL A 50 -0.16 -4.01 -4.81
CA VAL A 50 0.40 -3.35 -6.01
C VAL A 50 0.99 -2.00 -5.62
N THR A 51 2.02 -1.57 -6.34
CA THR A 51 2.76 -0.34 -6.06
C THR A 51 3.04 0.42 -7.36
N ALA A 52 3.34 1.71 -7.27
CA ALA A 52 3.52 2.59 -8.42
C ALA A 52 4.85 2.41 -9.20
N SER A 53 5.66 1.37 -8.94
CA SER A 53 6.87 1.03 -9.69
C SER A 53 7.52 -0.28 -9.20
N SER A 54 8.26 -0.95 -10.09
CA SER A 54 9.19 -2.05 -9.76
C SER A 54 10.57 -1.59 -9.28
N GLU A 55 11.02 -0.38 -9.62
CA GLU A 55 12.35 0.15 -9.25
C GLU A 55 12.27 1.65 -8.91
N TYR A 56 12.79 2.07 -7.75
CA TYR A 56 12.90 3.48 -7.37
C TYR A 56 14.36 3.87 -7.14
N GLY A 57 14.79 4.96 -7.78
CA GLY A 57 16.15 5.51 -7.81
C GLY A 57 16.69 6.12 -6.51
N TYR A 58 16.44 5.48 -5.36
CA TYR A 58 17.20 5.74 -4.13
C TYR A 58 18.03 4.50 -3.80
N MET A 59 19.36 4.66 -3.72
CA MET A 59 20.22 3.64 -3.12
C MET A 59 19.92 3.57 -1.61
N GLY A 60 18.89 2.80 -1.22
CA GLY A 60 18.51 2.62 0.18
C GLY A 60 17.05 2.20 0.37
N ASP A 61 16.87 1.02 0.96
CA ASP A 61 15.63 0.45 1.50
C ASP A 61 14.51 0.19 0.45
N ASP A 62 14.64 -0.93 -0.27
CA ASP A 62 13.84 -1.38 -1.43
C ASP A 62 12.32 -1.52 -1.17
N LYS A 63 11.86 -1.35 0.08
CA LYS A 63 10.45 -1.55 0.46
C LYS A 63 9.62 -0.27 0.53
N ARG A 64 10.24 0.90 0.52
CA ARG A 64 9.56 2.20 0.69
C ARG A 64 8.77 2.56 -0.57
N ARG A 65 7.50 2.98 -0.43
CA ARG A 65 6.65 3.39 -1.57
C ARG A 65 5.79 4.60 -1.21
N LYS A 66 5.63 5.51 -2.18
CA LYS A 66 4.80 6.72 -2.02
C LYS A 66 3.32 6.40 -2.02
N VAL A 67 2.90 5.41 -2.81
CA VAL A 67 1.53 4.87 -2.86
C VAL A 67 1.60 3.35 -2.97
N LEU A 68 0.78 2.66 -2.16
CA LEU A 68 0.58 1.22 -2.18
C LEU A 68 -0.92 0.93 -2.09
N LEU A 69 -1.39 -0.05 -2.86
CA LEU A 69 -2.73 -0.59 -2.71
C LEU A 69 -2.64 -2.04 -2.24
N TRP A 70 -3.50 -2.42 -1.29
CA TRP A 70 -3.72 -3.79 -0.86
C TRP A 70 -5.20 -4.15 -1.01
N SER A 71 -5.49 -5.37 -1.43
CA SER A 71 -6.84 -5.93 -1.40
C SER A 71 -6.78 -7.41 -1.07
N ARG A 72 -7.87 -7.95 -0.49
CA ARG A 72 -8.03 -9.39 -0.29
C ARG A 72 -8.07 -10.15 -1.62
N GLU A 73 -8.65 -9.53 -2.65
CA GLU A 73 -8.78 -10.11 -3.98
C GLU A 73 -7.69 -9.60 -4.94
N ARG A 74 -7.46 -10.34 -6.03
CA ARG A 74 -6.42 -10.01 -7.00
C ARG A 74 -6.77 -8.73 -7.78
N TRP A 75 -5.79 -7.82 -7.84
CA TRP A 75 -5.86 -6.61 -8.66
C TRP A 75 -5.89 -6.90 -10.17
N GLN A 76 -6.63 -6.06 -10.89
CA GLN A 76 -6.81 -6.00 -12.33
C GLN A 76 -6.58 -4.56 -12.81
N ASP A 77 -6.37 -4.37 -14.11
CA ASP A 77 -6.18 -3.05 -14.75
C ASP A 77 -5.17 -2.15 -14.01
N VAL A 78 -4.09 -2.77 -13.51
CA VAL A 78 -3.05 -2.09 -12.73
C VAL A 78 -2.29 -1.16 -13.67
N CYS A 79 -2.35 0.12 -13.34
CA CYS A 79 -1.76 1.21 -14.12
C CYS A 79 -1.01 2.14 -13.15
N TRP A 80 0.27 2.33 -13.43
CA TRP A 80 1.08 3.38 -12.85
C TRP A 80 1.73 4.13 -14.02
N ASP A 81 1.92 5.42 -13.86
CA ASP A 81 2.49 6.26 -14.90
C ASP A 81 3.91 6.62 -14.47
N GLU A 82 4.90 6.13 -15.23
CA GLU A 82 6.31 6.41 -15.00
C GLU A 82 6.64 7.89 -15.17
N GLY A 83 5.83 8.64 -15.94
CA GLY A 83 5.99 10.07 -16.18
C GLY A 83 5.26 10.98 -15.19
N VAL A 84 4.25 10.47 -14.46
CA VAL A 84 3.51 11.26 -13.45
C VAL A 84 4.20 11.13 -12.09
N GLU A 85 4.89 12.23 -11.74
CA GLU A 85 5.38 12.54 -10.40
C GLU A 85 6.11 11.41 -9.65
N ASN A 86 6.97 10.63 -10.32
CA ASN A 86 7.94 9.78 -9.64
C ASN A 86 7.27 8.89 -8.55
N GLY A 87 6.31 8.06 -8.98
CA GLY A 87 5.79 6.93 -8.19
C GLY A 87 4.63 7.31 -7.26
N ARG A 88 4.00 8.45 -7.56
CA ARG A 88 2.86 8.99 -6.80
C ARG A 88 1.50 8.68 -7.43
N TYR A 89 1.48 8.04 -8.60
CA TYR A 89 0.26 7.62 -9.26
C TYR A 89 0.14 6.10 -9.34
N LEU A 90 -1.00 5.58 -8.90
CA LEU A 90 -1.37 4.18 -9.00
C LEU A 90 -2.88 4.06 -9.11
N ARG A 91 -3.34 3.30 -10.10
CA ARG A 91 -4.73 2.94 -10.32
C ARG A 91 -4.82 1.44 -10.52
N ALA A 92 -5.79 0.80 -9.89
CA ALA A 92 -6.09 -0.61 -10.10
C ALA A 92 -7.56 -0.86 -9.74
N THR A 93 -8.11 -1.97 -10.24
CA THR A 93 -9.47 -2.42 -9.94
C THR A 93 -9.41 -3.80 -9.29
N THR A 94 -10.31 -4.09 -8.36
CA THR A 94 -10.40 -5.39 -7.69
C THR A 94 -11.85 -5.66 -7.33
N PRO A 95 -12.34 -6.91 -7.38
CA PRO A 95 -13.66 -7.23 -6.86
C PRO A 95 -13.70 -7.06 -5.33
N THR A 96 -14.83 -6.63 -4.80
CA THR A 96 -15.09 -6.54 -3.36
C THR A 96 -16.43 -7.20 -3.02
N PRO A 97 -16.60 -7.75 -1.80
CA PRO A 97 -17.88 -8.23 -1.31
C PRO A 97 -18.94 -7.13 -1.14
#